data_AF-A0A9W5TVK2-F1
#
_entry.id   AF-A0A9W5TVK2-F1
#
_cell.length_a   1.000
_cell.length_b   1.000
_cell.length_c   1.000
_cell.angle_alpha   90.00
_cell.angle_beta   90.00
_cell.angle_gamma   90.00
#
_symmetry.space_group_name_H-M   'P 1'
#
loop_
_entity.id
_entity.type
_entity.pdbx_description
1 polymer ?
#
loop_
_entity_poly.entity_id
_entity_poly.type
_entity_poly.pdbx_seq_one_letter_code
_entity_poly.pdbx_strand_id
1 'polypeptide(L)'
;MKTVTIQLKDETYDQLKEITELENLINRHRDKNRNDDYKLEEFIVGCIKEKIEQIKQFDMVNPFSEGDRQPVIKNRFKEIAKNKNIYIKDIADQLKMKPPNISKIFNNISQPRLELFIKIWMVLGCPPLHKCIYVDEESL
;
A
#
# COMPACT_ATOMS: atom_id res chain seq x y z
N MET A 1 3.53 4.81 28.74
CA MET A 1 4.33 4.99 27.52
C MET A 1 5.75 4.53 27.80
N LYS A 2 6.44 3.97 26.80
CA LYS A 2 7.89 3.70 26.87
C LYS A 2 8.60 4.68 25.93
N THR A 3 9.81 5.10 26.29
CA THR A 3 10.59 6.10 25.55
C THR A 3 11.78 5.44 24.86
N VAL A 4 12.04 5.85 23.62
CA VAL A 4 13.23 5.46 22.85
C VAL A 4 13.92 6.74 22.40
N THR A 5 15.22 6.87 22.68
CA THR A 5 16.04 8.00 22.23
C THR A 5 16.86 7.57 21.03
N ILE A 6 16.80 8.35 19.95
CA ILE A 6 17.54 8.08 18.72
C ILE A 6 18.53 9.23 18.53
N GLN A 7 19.80 8.88 18.30
CA GLN A 7 20.82 9.84 17.88
C GLN A 7 21.01 9.71 16.37
N LEU A 8 20.97 10.86 15.69
CA LEU A 8 21.10 10.95 14.25
C LEU A 8 22.31 11.83 13.93
N LYS A 9 22.92 11.59 12.77
CA LYS A 9 23.83 12.57 12.19
C LYS A 9 23.04 13.80 11.78
N ASP A 10 23.66 14.97 11.85
CA ASP A 10 23.01 16.25 11.49
C ASP A 10 22.42 16.18 10.07
N GLU A 11 23.19 15.67 9.11
CA GLU A 11 22.72 15.48 7.72
C GLU A 11 21.44 14.64 7.62
N THR A 12 21.33 13.58 8.43
CA THR A 12 20.13 12.72 8.45
C THR A 12 18.95 13.41 9.12
N TYR A 13 19.21 14.19 10.17
CA TYR A 13 18.18 14.98 10.85
C TYR A 13 17.60 16.04 9.91
N ASP A 14 18.46 16.77 9.18
CA ASP A 14 18.04 17.79 8.24
C ASP A 14 17.21 17.20 7.10
N GLN A 15 17.63 16.06 6.54
CA GLN A 15 16.85 15.33 5.54
C GLN A 15 15.46 14.93 6.05
N LEU A 16 15.37 14.41 7.28
CA LEU A 16 14.06 14.05 7.86
C LEU A 16 13.16 15.28 8.03
N LYS A 17 13.74 16.41 8.43
CA LYS A 17 13.02 17.67 8.56
C LYS A 17 12.47 18.15 7.21
N GLU A 18 13.32 18.20 6.18
CA GLU A 18 12.91 18.59 4.82
C GLU A 18 11.78 17.71 4.27
N ILE A 19 11.91 16.39 4.44
CA ILE A 19 10.88 15.44 3.97
C ILE A 19 9.57 15.61 4.76
N THR A 20 9.65 15.85 6.07
CA THR A 20 8.45 16.10 6.90
C THR A 20 7.72 17.36 6.43
N GLU A 21 8.45 18.44 6.16
CA GLU A 21 7.89 19.69 5.65
C GLU A 21 7.26 19.51 4.27
N LEU A 22 7.90 18.75 3.38
CA LEU A 22 7.38 18.42 2.06
C LEU A 22 6.08 17.59 2.17
N GLU A 23 6.03 16.58 3.04
CA GLU A 23 4.85 15.74 3.23
C GLU A 23 3.68 16.57 3.78
N ASN A 24 3.93 17.47 4.73
CA ASN A 24 2.93 18.41 5.21
C ASN A 24 2.41 19.33 4.10
N LEU A 25 3.31 19.86 3.26
CA LEU A 25 2.94 20.67 2.09
C LEU A 25 2.03 19.89 1.14
N ILE A 26 2.41 18.66 0.78
CA ILE A 26 1.60 17.78 -0.08
C ILE A 26 0.23 17.52 0.53
N ASN A 27 0.17 17.25 1.84
CA ASN A 27 -1.07 16.95 2.54
C ASN A 27 -2.03 18.14 2.56
N ARG A 28 -1.54 19.37 2.81
CA ARG A 28 -2.36 20.60 2.70
C ARG A 28 -2.90 20.84 1.30
N HIS A 29 -2.12 20.49 0.26
CA HIS A 29 -2.59 20.59 -1.12
C HIS A 29 -3.63 19.54 -1.47
N ARG A 30 -3.54 18.33 -0.89
CA ARG A 30 -4.50 17.23 -1.13
C ARG A 30 -5.82 17.40 -0.39
N ASP A 31 -5.78 17.97 0.82
CA ASP A 31 -6.98 18.24 1.62
C ASP A 31 -6.94 19.66 2.17
N LYS A 32 -7.72 20.55 1.54
CA LYS A 32 -7.80 21.97 1.91
C LYS A 32 -8.46 22.23 3.25
N ASN A 33 -9.16 21.24 3.82
CA ASN A 33 -9.80 21.35 5.13
C ASN A 33 -8.90 20.81 6.26
N ARG A 34 -7.73 20.27 5.90
CA ARG A 34 -6.75 19.76 6.85
C ARG A 34 -5.95 20.91 7.44
N ASN A 35 -6.02 21.05 8.77
CA ASN A 35 -5.38 22.13 9.52
C ASN A 35 -4.24 21.65 10.44
N ASP A 36 -3.87 20.37 10.36
CA ASP A 36 -2.78 19.78 11.15
C ASP A 36 -1.58 19.44 10.27
N ASP A 37 -0.41 19.94 10.68
CA ASP A 37 0.89 19.53 10.18
C ASP A 37 1.47 18.49 11.14
N TYR A 38 2.08 17.44 10.59
CA TYR A 38 2.82 16.49 11.40
C TYR A 38 4.06 17.14 11.99
N LYS A 39 4.31 16.88 13.28
CA LYS A 39 5.62 17.13 13.87
C LYS A 39 6.64 16.10 13.37
N LEU A 40 7.91 16.44 13.44
CA LEU A 40 9.01 15.55 13.04
C LEU A 40 8.93 14.21 13.77
N GLU A 41 8.64 14.22 15.08
CA GLU A 41 8.52 13.00 15.88
C GLU A 41 7.34 12.12 15.43
N GLU A 42 6.21 12.74 15.08
CA GLU A 42 5.02 12.03 14.59
C GLU A 42 5.28 11.39 13.24
N PHE A 43 5.97 12.12 12.36
CA PHE A 43 6.44 11.61 11.07
C PHE A 43 7.36 10.40 11.25
N ILE A 44 8.39 10.50 12.11
CA ILE A 44 9.33 9.41 12.41
C ILE A 44 8.58 8.18 12.95
N VAL A 45 7.67 8.37 13.91
CA VAL A 45 6.86 7.27 14.46
C VAL A 45 6.00 6.62 13.36
N GLY A 46 5.43 7.42 12.46
CA GLY A 46 4.69 6.95 11.29
C GLY A 46 5.55 6.05 10.40
N CYS A 47 6.75 6.51 10.03
CA CYS A 47 7.69 5.74 9.22
C CYS A 47 8.13 4.43 9.89
N ILE A 48 8.41 4.44 11.20
CA ILE A 48 8.78 3.24 11.95
C ILE A 48 7.63 2.23 11.93
N LYS A 49 6.39 2.67 12.20
CA LYS A 49 5.21 1.80 12.16
C LYS A 49 5.03 1.18 10.78
N GLU A 50 5.14 1.99 9.73
CA GLU A 50 5.04 1.50 8.35
C GLU A 50 6.14 0.48 8.03
N LYS A 51 7.38 0.71 8.48
CA LYS A 51 8.47 -0.23 8.26
C LYS A 51 8.27 -1.55 9.03
N ILE A 52 7.79 -1.49 10.27
CA ILE A 52 7.43 -2.69 11.04
C ILE A 52 6.35 -3.50 10.32
N GLU A 53 5.32 -2.82 9.80
CA GLU A 53 4.25 -3.48 9.05
C GLU A 53 4.78 -4.15 7.78
N GLN A 54 5.67 -3.47 7.03
CA GLN A 54 6.33 -4.05 5.87
C GLN A 54 7.15 -5.31 6.23
N ILE A 55 7.89 -5.28 7.35
CA ILE A 55 8.67 -6.43 7.82
C ILE A 55 7.74 -7.60 8.16
N LYS A 56 6.68 -7.36 8.94
CA LYS A 56 5.70 -8.39 9.30
C LYS A 56 5.05 -9.02 8.07
N GLN A 57 4.69 -8.19 7.09
CA GLN A 57 4.12 -8.68 5.85
C GLN A 57 5.12 -9.50 5.05
N PHE A 58 6.40 -9.11 5.03
CA PHE A 58 7.43 -9.90 4.38
C PHE A 58 7.53 -11.31 4.97
N ASP A 59 7.51 -11.45 6.29
CA ASP A 59 7.52 -12.76 6.95
C ASP A 59 6.28 -13.60 6.58
N MET A 60 5.11 -12.98 6.46
CA MET A 60 3.87 -13.68 6.07
C MET A 60 3.83 -14.11 4.60
N VAL A 61 4.57 -13.41 3.72
CA VAL A 61 4.55 -13.68 2.27
C VAL A 61 5.84 -14.31 1.75
N ASN A 62 6.79 -14.63 2.63
CA ASN A 62 8.06 -15.23 2.25
C ASN A 62 7.83 -16.64 1.68
N PRO A 63 7.93 -16.84 0.36
CA PRO A 63 7.69 -18.15 -0.25
C PRO A 63 8.78 -19.17 0.10
N PHE A 64 9.84 -18.75 0.80
CA PHE A 64 10.93 -19.58 1.29
C PHE A 64 10.72 -20.06 2.74
N SER A 65 9.57 -19.78 3.36
CA SER A 65 9.21 -20.39 4.64
C SER A 65 8.87 -21.88 4.45
N GLU A 66 9.84 -22.75 4.73
CA GLU A 66 9.86 -24.22 4.97
C GLU A 66 8.63 -25.13 4.67
N GLY A 67 7.75 -24.80 3.73
CA GLY A 67 6.58 -25.59 3.36
C GLY A 67 6.57 -25.97 1.88
N ASP A 68 6.24 -27.23 1.58
CA ASP A 68 6.09 -27.76 0.21
C ASP A 68 4.90 -27.16 -0.58
N ARG A 69 4.14 -26.24 0.01
CA ARG A 69 2.96 -25.63 -0.60
C ARG A 69 3.31 -24.24 -1.12
N GLN A 70 3.10 -24.02 -2.41
CA GLN A 70 3.20 -22.69 -2.98
C GLN A 70 2.07 -21.81 -2.41
N PRO A 71 2.40 -20.67 -1.78
CA PRO A 71 1.39 -19.80 -1.21
C PRO A 71 0.48 -19.24 -2.32
N VAL A 72 -0.83 -19.26 -2.09
CA VAL A 72 -1.80 -18.66 -3.02
C VAL A 72 -1.86 -17.17 -2.75
N ILE A 73 -1.34 -16.38 -3.69
CA ILE A 73 -1.35 -14.90 -3.60
C ILE A 73 -2.72 -14.38 -4.05
N LYS A 74 -3.36 -13.56 -3.22
CA LYS A 74 -4.60 -12.82 -3.52
C LYS A 74 -4.34 -11.32 -3.56
N ASN A 75 -5.23 -10.57 -4.18
CA ASN A 75 -5.19 -9.11 -4.28
C ASN A 75 -6.29 -8.43 -3.44
N ARG A 76 -6.05 -7.17 -3.08
CA ARG A 76 -6.97 -6.29 -2.35
C ARG A 76 -7.64 -5.23 -3.23
N PHE A 77 -7.67 -5.40 -4.55
CA PHE A 77 -8.13 -4.35 -5.47
C PHE A 77 -9.56 -3.91 -5.21
N LYS A 78 -10.45 -4.83 -4.84
CA LYS A 78 -11.84 -4.50 -4.47
C LYS A 78 -11.93 -3.64 -3.22
N GLU A 79 -11.13 -3.94 -2.20
CA GLU A 79 -11.06 -3.14 -0.96
C GLU A 79 -10.49 -1.75 -1.24
N ILE A 80 -9.39 -1.69 -1.99
CA ILE A 80 -8.73 -0.43 -2.38
C ILE A 80 -9.68 0.45 -3.20
N ALA A 81 -10.36 -0.11 -4.19
CA ALA A 81 -11.31 0.62 -5.02
C ALA A 81 -12.47 1.17 -4.19
N LYS A 82 -13.03 0.36 -3.28
CA LYS A 82 -14.09 0.79 -2.35
C LYS A 82 -13.63 1.95 -1.47
N ASN A 83 -12.44 1.87 -0.89
CA ASN A 83 -11.88 2.92 -0.04
C ASN A 83 -11.62 4.23 -0.79
N LYS A 84 -11.43 4.17 -2.12
CA LYS A 84 -11.22 5.34 -2.99
C LYS A 84 -12.50 5.80 -3.71
N ASN A 85 -13.66 5.21 -3.42
CA ASN A 85 -14.92 5.45 -4.14
C ASN A 85 -14.82 5.26 -5.67
N ILE A 86 -13.98 4.32 -6.12
CA ILE A 86 -13.82 3.97 -7.53
C ILE A 86 -14.69 2.76 -7.84
N TYR A 87 -15.55 2.85 -8.86
CA TYR A 87 -16.39 1.71 -9.25
C TYR A 87 -15.65 0.78 -10.22
N ILE A 88 -15.84 -0.53 -10.05
CA ILE A 88 -15.22 -1.56 -10.90
C ILE A 88 -15.57 -1.36 -12.39
N LYS A 89 -16.79 -0.89 -12.68
CA LYS A 89 -17.23 -0.57 -14.06
C LYS A 89 -16.35 0.50 -14.70
N ASP A 90 -15.98 1.54 -13.95
CA ASP A 90 -15.20 2.66 -14.46
C ASP A 90 -13.76 2.21 -14.77
N ILE A 91 -13.22 1.32 -13.95
CA ILE A 91 -11.91 0.68 -14.19
C ILE A 91 -11.99 -0.23 -15.44
N ALA A 92 -13.08 -0.99 -15.60
CA ALA A 92 -13.30 -1.83 -16.78
C ALA A 92 -13.29 -0.99 -18.07
N ASP A 93 -14.02 0.12 -18.05
CA ASP A 93 -14.15 1.03 -19.18
C ASP A 93 -12.80 1.71 -19.52
N GLN A 94 -12.07 2.20 -18.51
CA GLN A 94 -10.72 2.77 -18.69
C GLN A 94 -9.73 1.77 -19.29
N LEU A 95 -9.81 0.51 -18.87
CA LEU A 95 -8.94 -0.55 -19.36
C LEU A 95 -9.44 -1.23 -20.65
N LYS A 96 -10.57 -0.76 -21.22
CA LYS A 96 -11.24 -1.37 -22.38
C LYS A 96 -11.47 -2.87 -22.19
N MET A 97 -11.87 -3.26 -20.98
CA MET A 97 -12.12 -4.63 -20.58
C MET A 97 -13.61 -4.91 -20.38
N LYS A 98 -14.04 -6.14 -20.69
CA LYS A 98 -15.40 -6.57 -20.36
C LYS A 98 -15.57 -6.66 -18.83
N PRO A 99 -16.65 -6.09 -18.24
CA PRO A 99 -16.90 -6.12 -16.79
C PRO A 99 -16.82 -7.52 -16.12
N PRO A 100 -17.27 -8.62 -16.77
CA PRO A 100 -17.13 -9.96 -16.19
C PRO A 100 -15.67 -10.39 -15.95
N ASN A 101 -14.74 -9.96 -16.80
CA ASN A 101 -13.34 -10.35 -16.69
C ASN A 101 -12.63 -9.60 -15.56
N ILE A 102 -12.92 -8.30 -15.40
CA ILE A 102 -12.34 -7.52 -14.31
C ILE A 102 -12.96 -7.91 -12.95
N SER A 103 -14.25 -8.24 -12.91
CA SER A 103 -14.92 -8.70 -11.69
C SER A 103 -14.29 -9.99 -11.13
N LYS A 104 -13.91 -10.94 -12.00
CA LYS A 104 -13.19 -12.14 -11.58
C LYS A 104 -11.86 -11.83 -10.90
N ILE A 105 -11.10 -10.86 -11.42
CA ILE A 105 -9.84 -10.41 -10.82
C ILE A 105 -10.08 -9.76 -9.45
N PHE A 106 -11.06 -8.85 -9.36
CA PHE A 106 -11.37 -8.13 -8.13
C PHE A 106 -11.92 -9.03 -7.02
N ASN A 107 -12.49 -10.18 -7.37
CA ASN A 107 -12.96 -11.18 -6.43
C ASN A 107 -11.97 -12.35 -6.25
N ASN A 108 -10.72 -12.23 -6.70
CA ASN A 108 -9.69 -13.28 -6.60
C ASN A 108 -10.06 -14.63 -7.25
N ILE A 109 -11.01 -14.65 -8.20
CA ILE A 109 -11.40 -15.84 -8.97
C ILE A 109 -10.35 -16.16 -10.04
N SER A 110 -9.67 -15.15 -10.58
CA SER A 110 -8.61 -15.32 -11.58
C SER A 110 -7.48 -14.30 -11.37
N GLN A 111 -6.23 -14.75 -11.43
CA GLN A 111 -5.07 -13.87 -11.32
C GLN A 111 -4.82 -13.12 -12.65
N PRO A 112 -4.61 -11.80 -12.62
CA PRO A 112 -4.22 -11.05 -13.80
C PRO A 112 -2.77 -11.37 -14.19
N ARG A 113 -2.45 -11.27 -15.48
CA ARG A 113 -1.04 -11.16 -15.91
C ARG A 113 -0.43 -9.87 -15.36
N LEU A 114 0.89 -9.83 -15.21
CA LEU A 114 1.63 -8.68 -14.66
C LEU A 114 1.24 -7.35 -15.33
N GLU A 115 1.14 -7.33 -16.66
CA GLU A 115 0.75 -6.12 -17.40
C GLU A 115 -0.62 -5.59 -16.96
N LEU A 116 -1.61 -6.47 -16.80
CA LEU A 116 -2.94 -6.10 -16.37
C LEU A 116 -2.97 -5.72 -14.88
N PHE A 117 -2.18 -6.40 -14.05
CA PHE A 117 -1.99 -6.02 -12.65
C PHE A 117 -1.50 -4.56 -12.54
N ILE A 118 -0.44 -4.21 -13.28
CA ILE A 118 0.13 -2.86 -13.27
C ILE A 118 -0.88 -1.82 -13.76
N LYS A 119 -1.62 -2.13 -14.83
CA LYS A 119 -2.68 -1.25 -15.34
C LYS A 119 -3.77 -0.96 -14.30
N ILE A 120 -4.26 -2.00 -13.62
CA ILE A 120 -5.25 -1.84 -12.52
C ILE A 120 -4.62 -1.04 -11.37
N TRP A 121 -3.39 -1.36 -10.98
CA TRP A 121 -2.65 -0.68 -9.92
C TRP A 121 -2.49 0.82 -10.18
N MET A 122 -2.17 1.21 -11.42
CA MET A 122 -2.09 2.62 -11.83
C MET A 122 -3.44 3.33 -11.76
N VAL A 123 -4.52 2.69 -12.23
CA VAL A 123 -5.88 3.26 -12.13
C VAL A 123 -6.29 3.45 -10.67
N LEU A 124 -5.87 2.53 -9.79
CA LEU A 124 -6.08 2.65 -8.34
C LEU A 124 -5.16 3.68 -7.69
N GLY A 125 -4.35 4.43 -8.44
CA GLY A 125 -3.48 5.49 -7.93
C GLY A 125 -2.24 4.97 -7.22
N CYS A 126 -1.63 3.90 -7.75
CA CYS A 126 -0.35 3.34 -7.33
C CYS A 126 -0.20 3.11 -5.80
N PRO A 127 -1.16 2.47 -5.12
CA PRO A 127 -1.02 2.16 -3.69
C PRO A 127 0.22 1.29 -3.42
N PRO A 128 0.85 1.34 -2.24
CA PRO A 128 1.99 0.49 -1.94
C PRO A 128 1.72 -1.00 -2.25
N LEU A 129 2.63 -1.69 -2.94
CA LEU A 129 2.41 -3.07 -3.42
C LEU A 129 2.05 -4.04 -2.29
N HIS A 130 2.67 -3.88 -1.12
CA HIS A 130 2.40 -4.70 0.06
C HIS A 130 0.94 -4.55 0.58
N LYS A 131 0.27 -3.43 0.29
CA LYS A 131 -1.17 -3.22 0.55
C LYS A 131 -2.06 -3.77 -0.56
N CYS A 132 -1.49 -4.17 -1.70
CA CYS A 132 -2.23 -4.66 -2.85
C CYS A 132 -2.38 -6.17 -2.86
N ILE A 133 -1.47 -6.90 -2.21
CA ILE A 133 -1.40 -8.36 -2.25
C ILE A 133 -1.31 -8.93 -0.84
N TYR A 134 -1.79 -10.15 -0.66
CA TYR A 134 -1.66 -10.92 0.57
C TYR A 134 -1.62 -12.42 0.25
N VAL A 135 -1.08 -13.22 1.16
CA VAL A 135 -1.15 -14.69 1.05
C VAL A 135 -2.45 -15.17 1.68
N ASP A 136 -3.13 -16.06 0.99
CA ASP A 136 -4.32 -16.73 1.50
C ASP A 136 -3.95 -17.65 2.66
N GLU A 137 -4.41 -17.35 3.87
CA GLU A 137 -4.05 -18.12 5.07
C GLU A 137 -4.53 -19.58 5.00
N GLU A 138 -5.58 -19.87 4.24
CA GLU A 138 -6.05 -21.24 3.95
C GLU A 138 -5.08 -22.04 3.05
N SER A 139 -4.10 -21.36 2.43
CA SER A 139 -3.08 -21.99 1.59
C SER A 139 -1.73 -22.23 2.29
N LEU A 140 -1.58 -21.74 3.52
CA LEU A 140 -0.46 -22.02 4.43
C LEU A 140 -0.74 -23.34 5.18
#